data_AF-I1KQ48-F1
#
_entry.id   AF-I1KQ48-F1
#
_cell.length_a   1.000
_cell.length_b   1.000
_cell.length_c   1.000
_cell.angle_alpha   90.00
_cell.angle_beta   90.00
_cell.angle_gamma   90.00
#
_symmetry.space_group_name_H-M   'P 1'
#
loop_
_entity.id
_entity.type
_entity.pdbx_description
1 polymer ?
#
loop_
_entity_poly.entity_id
_entity_poly.type
_entity_poly.pdbx_seq_one_letter_code
_entity_poly.pdbx_strand_id
1 'polypeptide(L)'
;MFLITYCFISVSGYQTGEFVDIAINRFVLIALGAAVSLGVNICIYPIWAGEDLHNLVTKNFMGVATSLEGVVNHYLHCVEYKKVPSKILTYQAADDPIYNGYRSAVESTSKEDSLMGFAVWEPPHGHYKMLKYPWKNYVKLSGALRHCAFMVMAMHGCILSEIQAPAEKRLVFRSELQRVGSEGAKVLRELGNKVKKMEKLGRGDLLYEVHEAAEELQQKIDKKSYLLVNSESWEIGNHSREEESDSQQQGLFNMDEERKFLEYKSLSEAVLDLRTVEAPNTWEGNLTLGNSPDVPATDASENMFRKKISRPSHIYYHKSNAEAESKTFESASSLSVTTFTSLLIEFVARLQNLVDSFEELSEVASFVDPLEQQAPVASHWLFNCSKFKD
;
A
#
# COMPACT_ATOMS: atom_id res chain seq x y z
N MET A 1 18.67 31.84 26.71
CA MET A 1 18.03 32.19 28.00
C MET A 1 18.81 31.62 29.17
N PHE A 2 18.85 30.30 29.37
CA PHE A 2 19.59 29.65 30.48
C PHE A 2 21.06 30.07 30.65
N LEU A 3 21.79 30.24 29.55
CA LEU A 3 23.21 30.61 29.58
C LEU A 3 23.43 32.06 30.07
N ILE A 4 22.54 32.98 29.71
CA ILE A 4 22.56 34.38 30.17
C ILE A 4 22.14 34.44 31.65
N THR A 5 21.15 33.64 32.06
CA THR A 5 20.74 33.53 33.46
C THR A 5 21.88 32.97 34.33
N TYR A 6 22.59 31.96 33.83
CA TYR A 6 23.77 31.38 34.49
C TYR A 6 24.91 32.41 34.64
N CYS A 7 25.27 33.12 33.56
CA CYS A 7 26.29 34.16 33.63
C CYS A 7 25.90 35.29 34.59
N PHE A 8 24.63 35.70 34.60
CA PHE A 8 24.12 36.73 35.52
C PHE A 8 24.16 36.28 36.98
N ILE A 9 23.72 35.05 37.29
CA ILE A 9 23.77 34.48 38.65
C ILE A 9 25.23 34.34 39.11
N SER A 10 26.13 33.89 38.24
CA SER A 10 27.55 33.73 38.57
C SER A 10 28.24 35.06 38.84
N VAL A 11 27.92 36.12 38.10
CA VAL A 11 28.48 37.48 38.30
C VAL A 11 27.84 38.18 39.51
N SER A 12 26.52 38.08 39.67
CA SER A 12 25.79 38.69 40.79
C SER A 12 26.15 38.03 42.13
N GLY A 13 26.22 36.69 42.16
CA GLY A 13 26.59 35.92 43.35
C GLY A 13 28.03 36.19 43.81
N TYR A 14 28.95 36.49 42.89
CA TYR A 14 30.32 36.90 43.21
C TYR A 14 30.38 38.26 43.93
N GLN A 15 29.40 39.15 43.69
CA GLN A 15 29.35 40.48 44.28
C GLN A 15 28.52 40.57 45.59
N THR A 16 27.50 39.71 45.76
CA THR A 16 26.51 39.83 46.86
C THR A 16 26.45 38.65 47.82
N GLY A 17 27.11 37.51 47.52
CA GLY A 17 27.19 36.35 48.43
C GLY A 17 25.91 35.48 48.50
N GLU A 18 24.76 35.98 48.06
CA GLU A 18 23.47 35.26 48.06
C GLU A 18 23.24 34.49 46.75
N PHE A 19 24.12 33.53 46.43
CA PHE A 19 24.03 32.73 45.21
C PHE A 19 22.71 31.95 45.10
N VAL A 20 22.28 31.36 46.21
CA VAL A 20 21.17 30.40 46.26
C VAL A 20 19.83 31.11 46.09
N ASP A 21 19.59 32.21 46.80
CA ASP A 21 18.31 32.92 46.77
C ASP A 21 18.03 33.57 45.40
N ILE A 22 19.06 34.15 44.77
CA ILE A 22 18.93 34.72 43.41
C ILE A 22 18.65 33.62 42.39
N ALA A 23 19.31 32.46 42.51
CA ALA A 23 19.09 31.31 41.63
C ALA A 23 17.67 30.74 41.77
N ILE A 24 17.19 30.57 43.01
CA ILE A 24 15.84 30.08 43.32
C ILE A 24 14.80 31.05 42.75
N ASN A 25 14.92 32.35 43.00
CA ASN A 25 13.95 33.33 42.52
C ASN A 25 13.85 33.35 40.98
N ARG A 26 14.99 33.26 40.28
CA ARG A 26 15.02 33.15 38.81
C ARG A 26 14.38 31.86 38.32
N PHE A 27 14.65 30.72 38.96
CA PHE A 27 14.03 29.45 38.63
C PHE A 27 12.51 29.50 38.82
N VAL A 28 12.03 30.05 39.95
CA VAL A 28 10.59 30.20 40.23
C VAL A 28 9.92 31.10 39.19
N LEU A 29 10.53 32.21 38.78
CA LEU A 29 9.98 33.08 37.73
C LEU A 29 9.93 32.38 36.37
N ILE A 30 10.94 31.58 36.02
CA ILE A 30 10.94 30.77 34.79
C ILE A 30 9.85 29.70 34.86
N ALA A 31 9.75 28.98 35.99
CA ALA A 31 8.74 27.96 36.21
C ALA A 31 7.32 28.54 36.19
N LEU A 32 7.10 29.71 36.80
CA LEU A 32 5.83 30.42 36.78
C LEU A 32 5.48 30.88 35.36
N GLY A 33 6.43 31.49 34.63
CA GLY A 33 6.23 31.88 33.24
C GLY A 33 5.91 30.69 32.34
N ALA A 34 6.61 29.56 32.53
CA ALA A 34 6.33 28.30 31.85
C ALA A 34 4.95 27.75 32.21
N ALA A 35 4.57 27.76 33.50
CA ALA A 35 3.27 27.28 33.97
C ALA A 35 2.11 28.14 33.45
N VAL A 36 2.25 29.47 33.44
CA VAL A 36 1.25 30.38 32.87
C VAL A 36 1.14 30.19 31.37
N SER A 37 2.26 30.10 30.65
CA SER A 37 2.26 29.82 29.20
C SER A 37 1.60 28.48 28.88
N LEU A 38 1.95 27.43 29.64
CA LEU A 38 1.37 26.09 29.48
C LEU A 38 -0.12 26.08 29.82
N GLY A 39 -0.53 26.76 30.90
CA GLY A 39 -1.93 26.92 31.28
C GLY A 39 -2.74 27.67 30.22
N VAL A 40 -2.20 28.74 29.63
CA VAL A 40 -2.87 29.48 28.55
C VAL A 40 -3.01 28.61 27.29
N ASN A 41 -1.97 27.88 26.90
CA ASN A 41 -2.00 26.99 25.73
C ASN A 41 -2.95 25.81 25.90
N ILE A 42 -3.13 25.29 27.12
CA ILE A 42 -4.06 24.19 27.41
C ILE A 42 -5.51 24.68 27.58
N CYS A 43 -5.73 25.84 28.21
CA CYS A 43 -7.07 26.27 28.61
C CYS A 43 -7.80 27.17 27.60
N ILE A 44 -7.08 27.95 26.77
CA ILE A 44 -7.72 28.95 25.88
C ILE A 44 -7.87 28.42 24.44
N TYR A 45 -6.84 27.77 23.90
CA TYR A 45 -6.88 27.13 22.57
C TYR A 45 -6.09 25.82 22.58
N PRO A 46 -6.63 24.75 23.19
CA PRO A 46 -5.95 23.46 23.19
C PRO A 46 -5.82 22.93 21.76
N ILE A 47 -4.60 22.50 21.41
CA ILE A 47 -4.32 21.75 20.19
C ILE A 47 -4.38 20.26 20.58
N TRP A 48 -5.34 19.54 20.04
CA TRP A 48 -5.57 18.12 20.33
C TRP A 48 -4.94 17.25 19.24
N ALA A 49 -3.91 16.49 19.60
CA ALA A 49 -3.26 15.53 18.72
C ALA A 49 -4.19 14.36 18.37
N GLY A 50 -5.12 14.00 19.26
CA GLY A 50 -6.14 12.99 18.99
C GLY A 50 -7.06 13.37 17.83
N GLU A 51 -7.50 14.63 17.78
CA GLU A 51 -8.31 15.15 16.67
C GLU A 51 -7.52 15.18 15.35
N ASP A 52 -6.24 15.55 15.39
CA ASP A 52 -5.37 15.49 14.22
C ASP A 52 -5.16 14.05 13.73
N LEU A 53 -5.04 13.08 14.63
CA LEU A 53 -4.94 11.66 14.28
C LEU A 53 -6.23 11.16 13.63
N HIS A 54 -7.38 11.48 14.22
CA HIS A 54 -8.70 11.15 13.67
C HIS A 54 -8.89 11.71 12.25
N ASN A 55 -8.56 12.98 12.06
CA ASN A 55 -8.66 13.65 10.76
C ASN A 55 -7.67 13.09 9.75
N LEU A 56 -6.45 12.73 10.18
CA LEU A 56 -5.44 12.10 9.34
C LEU A 56 -5.92 10.75 8.82
N VAL A 57 -6.40 9.86 9.71
CA VAL A 57 -6.91 8.54 9.33
C VAL A 57 -8.07 8.69 8.35
N THR A 58 -9.05 9.53 8.66
CA THR A 58 -10.20 9.80 7.79
C THR A 58 -9.78 10.31 6.40
N LYS A 59 -8.82 11.24 6.35
CA LYS A 59 -8.31 11.79 5.09
C LYS A 59 -7.60 10.71 4.27
N ASN A 60 -6.84 9.83 4.91
CA ASN A 60 -6.16 8.72 4.26
C ASN A 60 -7.15 7.76 3.59
N PHE A 61 -8.28 7.42 4.24
CA PHE A 61 -9.33 6.60 3.61
C PHE A 61 -9.84 7.22 2.31
N MET A 62 -10.17 8.51 2.33
CA MET A 62 -10.63 9.24 1.14
C MET A 62 -9.56 9.32 0.04
N GLY A 63 -8.30 9.50 0.45
CA GLY A 63 -7.14 9.50 -0.44
C GLY A 63 -6.98 8.16 -1.16
N VAL A 64 -6.92 7.06 -0.41
CA VAL A 64 -6.76 5.71 -0.98
C VAL A 64 -7.94 5.32 -1.88
N ALA A 65 -9.17 5.66 -1.49
CA ALA A 65 -10.36 5.40 -2.32
C ALA A 65 -10.30 6.12 -3.67
N THR A 66 -9.93 7.40 -3.65
CA THR A 66 -9.79 8.22 -4.86
C THR A 66 -8.65 7.71 -5.73
N SER A 67 -7.53 7.31 -5.12
CA SER A 67 -6.41 6.71 -5.83
C SER A 67 -6.77 5.38 -6.47
N LEU A 68 -7.52 4.49 -5.81
CA LEU A 68 -7.93 3.20 -6.37
C LEU A 68 -8.74 3.38 -7.66
N GLU A 69 -9.79 4.19 -7.62
CA GLU A 69 -10.58 4.50 -8.81
C GLU A 69 -9.73 5.19 -9.89
N GLY A 70 -8.86 6.11 -9.47
CA GLY A 70 -7.94 6.79 -10.36
C GLY A 70 -7.03 5.82 -11.11
N VAL A 71 -6.36 4.92 -10.39
CA VAL A 71 -5.47 3.89 -10.94
C VAL A 71 -6.22 2.98 -11.91
N VAL A 72 -7.38 2.42 -11.50
CA VAL A 72 -8.17 1.55 -12.37
C VAL A 72 -8.62 2.29 -13.64
N ASN A 73 -9.12 3.51 -13.50
CA ASN A 73 -9.52 4.31 -14.66
C ASN A 73 -8.35 4.64 -15.59
N HIS A 74 -7.18 5.02 -15.05
CA HIS A 74 -6.00 5.34 -15.87
C HIS A 74 -5.45 4.10 -16.58
N TYR A 75 -5.47 2.95 -15.92
CA TYR A 75 -5.08 1.68 -16.52
C TYR A 75 -5.96 1.32 -17.73
N LEU A 76 -7.27 1.52 -17.60
CA LEU A 76 -8.27 1.21 -18.64
C LEU A 76 -8.29 2.22 -19.79
N HIS A 77 -8.10 3.51 -19.52
CA HIS A 77 -8.01 4.54 -20.55
C HIS A 77 -6.68 4.53 -21.32
N CYS A 78 -5.78 3.61 -20.97
CA CYS A 78 -4.47 3.46 -21.62
C CYS A 78 -3.71 4.78 -21.66
N VAL A 79 -3.79 5.57 -20.56
CA VAL A 79 -3.03 6.80 -20.42
C VAL A 79 -1.56 6.41 -20.46
N GLU A 80 -0.92 6.64 -21.60
CA GLU A 80 0.50 6.42 -21.77
C GLU A 80 1.21 7.54 -21.02
N TYR A 81 1.49 7.31 -19.74
CA TYR A 81 2.49 8.11 -19.03
C TYR A 81 3.75 8.08 -19.87
N LYS A 82 4.40 9.24 -20.04
CA LYS A 82 5.68 9.35 -20.75
C LYS A 82 6.63 8.34 -20.13
N LYS A 83 6.87 7.21 -20.83
CA LYS A 83 7.60 6.03 -20.33
C LYS A 83 8.83 6.50 -19.60
N VAL A 84 8.82 6.43 -18.27
CA VAL A 84 9.97 6.83 -17.47
C VAL A 84 11.01 5.75 -17.75
N PRO A 85 12.15 6.07 -18.39
CA PRO A 85 13.18 5.07 -18.59
C PRO A 85 13.58 4.56 -17.22
N SER A 86 13.67 3.23 -17.07
CA SER A 86 14.06 2.43 -15.90
C SER A 86 15.34 2.86 -15.15
N LYS A 87 15.96 3.98 -15.54
CA LYS A 87 17.16 4.56 -14.94
C LYS A 87 16.89 5.54 -13.79
N ILE A 88 15.68 6.06 -13.63
CA ILE A 88 15.38 6.97 -12.51
C ILE A 88 13.93 6.79 -12.07
N LEU A 89 13.70 6.01 -11.01
CA LEU A 89 12.41 5.92 -10.32
C LEU A 89 12.16 7.15 -9.42
N THR A 90 12.52 8.35 -9.89
CA THR A 90 12.08 9.61 -9.28
C THR A 90 10.94 10.14 -10.13
N TYR A 91 9.84 9.41 -10.17
CA TYR A 91 8.58 9.99 -10.60
C TYR A 91 8.18 11.02 -9.54
N GLN A 92 8.61 12.26 -9.75
CA GLN A 92 8.24 13.41 -8.92
C GLN A 92 7.02 14.07 -9.54
N ALA A 93 5.91 13.34 -9.66
CA ALA A 93 4.63 14.01 -9.83
C ALA A 93 4.16 14.47 -8.46
N ALA A 94 4.74 15.58 -8.02
CA ALA A 94 4.28 16.28 -6.83
C ALA A 94 2.78 16.65 -6.93
N ASP A 95 2.22 16.66 -8.16
CA ASP A 95 0.86 17.11 -8.43
C ASP A 95 -0.10 16.03 -8.98
N ASP A 96 0.29 14.75 -9.08
CA ASP A 96 -0.68 13.72 -9.49
C ASP A 96 -1.62 13.40 -8.30
N PRO A 97 -2.93 13.70 -8.39
CA PRO A 97 -3.88 13.41 -7.31
C PRO A 97 -3.95 11.92 -6.97
N ILE A 98 -3.68 11.03 -7.92
CA ILE A 98 -3.65 9.57 -7.70
C ILE A 98 -2.47 9.20 -6.81
N TYR A 99 -1.29 9.71 -7.13
CA TYR A 99 -0.07 9.46 -6.38
C TYR A 99 -0.20 9.99 -4.94
N ASN A 100 -0.66 11.24 -4.79
CA ASN A 100 -0.78 11.89 -3.49
C ASN A 100 -1.79 11.20 -2.56
N GLY A 101 -2.88 10.64 -3.10
CA GLY A 101 -3.91 9.98 -2.31
C GLY A 101 -3.38 8.78 -1.52
N TYR A 102 -2.82 7.76 -2.18
CA TYR A 102 -2.30 6.58 -1.49
C TYR A 102 -0.96 6.84 -0.80
N ARG A 103 -0.12 7.75 -1.32
CA ARG A 103 1.18 8.09 -0.71
C ARG A 103 1.01 8.62 0.70
N SER A 104 0.00 9.46 0.92
CA SER A 104 -0.29 10.02 2.24
C SER A 104 -0.54 8.95 3.30
N ALA A 105 -1.21 7.85 2.94
CA ALA A 105 -1.46 6.71 3.84
C ALA A 105 -0.22 5.81 4.04
N VAL A 106 0.64 5.73 3.03
CA VAL A 106 1.87 4.92 3.09
C VAL A 106 2.95 5.60 3.93
N GLU A 107 3.10 6.91 3.82
CA GLU A 107 4.12 7.68 4.53
C GLU A 107 3.67 8.19 5.91
N SER A 108 2.41 7.95 6.32
CA SER A 108 1.86 8.51 7.55
C SER A 108 2.33 7.84 8.85
N THR A 109 3.01 6.69 8.81
CA THR A 109 3.35 5.89 10.01
C THR A 109 4.02 6.71 11.12
N SER A 110 5.10 7.44 10.81
CA SER A 110 5.83 8.22 11.82
C SER A 110 4.99 9.36 12.40
N LYS A 111 4.11 9.95 11.58
CA LYS A 111 3.18 11.00 12.00
C LYS A 111 2.09 10.43 12.90
N GLU A 112 1.54 9.26 12.57
CA GLU A 112 0.54 8.55 13.37
C GLU A 112 1.08 8.18 14.74
N ASP A 113 2.29 7.61 14.81
CA ASP A 113 2.92 7.21 16.08
C ASP A 113 3.19 8.42 16.98
N SER A 114 3.65 9.52 16.39
CA SER A 114 3.86 10.78 17.09
C SER A 114 2.56 11.33 17.66
N LEU A 115 1.50 11.44 16.82
CA LEU A 115 0.19 11.93 17.25
C LEU A 115 -0.44 11.03 18.32
N MET A 116 -0.36 9.71 18.16
CA MET A 116 -0.84 8.74 19.15
C MET A 116 -0.11 8.90 20.49
N GLY A 117 1.21 9.08 20.46
CA GLY A 117 2.03 9.29 21.66
C GLY A 117 1.58 10.51 22.49
N PHE A 118 1.16 11.59 21.82
CA PHE A 118 0.59 12.77 22.48
C PHE A 118 -0.87 12.54 22.90
N ALA A 119 -1.68 11.93 22.04
CA ALA A 119 -3.12 11.74 22.25
C ALA A 119 -3.45 10.88 23.48
N VAL A 120 -2.59 9.92 23.83
CA VAL A 120 -2.77 9.06 25.04
C VAL A 120 -2.82 9.86 26.34
N TRP A 121 -2.24 11.06 26.38
CA TRP A 121 -2.23 11.94 27.56
C TRP A 121 -3.39 12.92 27.62
N GLU A 122 -4.26 12.93 26.61
CA GLU A 122 -5.35 13.91 26.54
C GLU A 122 -6.46 13.56 27.54
N PRO A 123 -6.94 14.55 28.33
CA PRO A 123 -8.16 14.38 29.09
C PRO A 123 -9.37 14.20 28.16
N PRO A 124 -10.49 13.65 28.66
CA PRO A 124 -11.73 13.59 27.89
C PRO A 124 -12.17 14.97 27.41
N HIS A 125 -12.45 15.10 26.12
CA HIS A 125 -12.80 16.39 25.50
C HIS A 125 -13.67 16.18 24.26
N GLY A 126 -14.48 17.19 23.91
CA GLY A 126 -15.29 17.19 22.68
C GLY A 126 -16.13 15.92 22.51
N HIS A 127 -15.88 15.21 21.41
CA HIS A 127 -16.52 13.93 21.07
C HIS A 127 -15.85 12.73 21.77
N TYR A 128 -14.62 12.88 22.24
CA TYR A 128 -13.81 11.86 22.92
C TYR A 128 -14.04 11.89 24.43
N LYS A 129 -15.22 11.45 24.88
CA LYS A 129 -15.68 11.60 26.28
C LYS A 129 -15.17 10.52 27.25
N MET A 130 -14.33 9.60 26.80
CA MET A 130 -13.84 8.48 27.61
C MET A 130 -12.45 8.75 28.20
N LEU A 131 -12.25 8.36 29.46
CA LEU A 131 -10.91 8.32 30.09
C LEU A 131 -10.07 7.25 29.39
N LYS A 132 -8.86 7.62 28.92
CA LYS A 132 -7.98 6.75 28.10
C LYS A 132 -8.65 6.27 26.81
N TYR A 133 -8.99 7.22 25.94
CA TYR A 133 -9.56 6.94 24.63
C TYR A 133 -8.63 6.03 23.78
N PRO A 134 -9.16 5.12 22.93
CA PRO A 134 -8.37 4.06 22.29
C PRO A 134 -7.62 4.52 21.03
N TRP A 135 -6.71 5.49 21.18
CA TRP A 135 -5.91 6.02 20.06
C TRP A 135 -5.03 4.97 19.37
N LYS A 136 -4.65 3.90 20.07
CA LYS A 136 -3.92 2.76 19.48
C LYS A 136 -4.72 2.05 18.39
N ASN A 137 -6.04 1.96 18.55
CA ASN A 137 -6.93 1.32 17.58
C ASN A 137 -7.04 2.16 16.29
N TYR A 138 -6.90 3.49 16.37
CA TYR A 138 -6.79 4.34 15.17
C TYR A 138 -5.52 4.03 14.38
N VAL A 139 -4.37 3.85 15.05
CA VAL A 139 -3.11 3.47 14.39
C VAL A 139 -3.21 2.07 13.80
N LYS A 140 -3.84 1.13 14.51
CA LYS A 140 -4.12 -0.23 13.98
C LYS A 140 -4.98 -0.19 12.72
N LEU A 141 -6.07 0.59 12.74
CA LEU A 141 -6.93 0.80 11.57
C LEU A 141 -6.16 1.41 10.40
N SER A 142 -5.34 2.43 10.65
CA SER A 142 -4.48 3.02 9.63
C SER A 142 -3.45 2.03 9.08
N GLY A 143 -2.93 1.13 9.94
CA GLY A 143 -2.09 0.01 9.57
C GLY A 143 -2.76 -0.92 8.55
N ALA A 144 -4.00 -1.34 8.81
CA ALA A 144 -4.77 -2.14 7.88
C ALA A 144 -5.01 -1.39 6.55
N LEU A 145 -5.36 -0.11 6.61
CA LEU A 145 -5.57 0.74 5.42
C LEU A 145 -4.29 0.85 4.57
N ARG A 146 -3.13 0.94 5.22
CA ARG A 146 -1.83 1.01 4.55
C ARG A 146 -1.54 -0.24 3.73
N HIS A 147 -1.92 -1.42 4.22
CA HIS A 147 -1.79 -2.65 3.44
C HIS A 147 -2.67 -2.63 2.19
N CYS A 148 -3.87 -2.04 2.23
CA CYS A 148 -4.66 -1.76 1.04
C CYS A 148 -3.96 -0.75 0.12
N ALA A 149 -3.37 0.32 0.68
CA ALA A 149 -2.65 1.34 -0.09
C ALA A 149 -1.40 0.79 -0.81
N PHE A 150 -0.69 -0.20 -0.26
CA PHE A 150 0.41 -0.86 -0.95
C PHE A 150 -0.03 -1.56 -2.24
N MET A 151 -1.23 -2.15 -2.25
CA MET A 151 -1.79 -2.77 -3.46
C MET A 151 -2.10 -1.71 -4.52
N VAL A 152 -2.67 -0.57 -4.11
CA VAL A 152 -2.92 0.57 -5.00
C VAL A 152 -1.60 1.13 -5.56
N MET A 153 -0.56 1.24 -4.73
CA MET A 153 0.77 1.65 -5.17
C MET A 153 1.34 0.68 -6.21
N ALA A 154 1.23 -0.63 -5.97
CA ALA A 154 1.71 -1.65 -6.90
C ALA A 154 0.95 -1.60 -8.23
N MET A 155 -0.37 -1.43 -8.20
CA MET A 155 -1.19 -1.24 -9.41
C MET A 155 -0.82 0.04 -10.16
N HIS A 156 -0.53 1.13 -9.45
CA HIS A 156 0.00 2.35 -10.08
C HIS A 156 1.37 2.09 -10.73
N GLY A 157 2.22 1.27 -10.12
CA GLY A 157 3.46 0.79 -10.73
C GLY A 157 3.25 0.05 -12.05
N CYS A 158 2.18 -0.75 -12.18
CA CYS A 158 1.82 -1.39 -13.45
C CYS A 158 1.44 -0.38 -14.55
N ILE A 159 0.92 0.79 -14.19
CA ILE A 159 0.60 1.87 -15.14
C ILE A 159 1.88 2.55 -15.64
N LEU A 160 2.86 2.74 -14.76
CA LEU A 160 4.14 3.37 -15.05
C LEU A 160 5.17 2.42 -15.70
N SER A 161 4.88 1.13 -15.75
CA SER A 161 5.77 0.09 -16.29
C SER A 161 6.06 0.28 -17.78
N GLU A 162 7.31 0.05 -18.19
CA GLU A 162 7.72 0.01 -19.60
C GLU A 162 7.04 -1.14 -20.37
N ILE A 163 6.80 -2.27 -19.69
CA ILE A 163 6.11 -3.44 -20.24
C ILE A 163 4.66 -3.38 -19.78
N GLN A 164 3.78 -2.98 -20.69
CA GLN A 164 2.35 -2.82 -20.44
C GLN A 164 1.55 -3.61 -21.47
N ALA A 165 0.41 -4.19 -21.06
CA ALA A 165 -0.49 -4.92 -21.93
C ALA A 165 -1.04 -4.06 -23.07
N PRO A 166 -1.28 -4.58 -24.28
CA PRO A 166 -1.95 -3.82 -25.32
C PRO A 166 -3.36 -3.39 -24.85
N ALA A 167 -3.83 -2.23 -25.32
CA ALA A 167 -5.13 -1.68 -24.93
C ALA A 167 -6.28 -2.68 -25.13
N GLU A 168 -6.24 -3.41 -26.24
CA GLU A 168 -7.21 -4.45 -26.61
C GLU A 168 -7.40 -5.50 -25.52
N LYS A 169 -6.30 -5.98 -24.91
CA LYS A 169 -6.36 -7.00 -23.85
C LYS A 169 -6.93 -6.45 -22.56
N ARG A 170 -6.63 -5.19 -22.21
CA ARG A 170 -7.19 -4.53 -21.01
C ARG A 170 -8.69 -4.30 -21.15
N LEU A 171 -9.14 -3.91 -22.35
CA LEU A 171 -10.54 -3.59 -22.60
C LEU A 171 -11.47 -4.82 -22.48
N VAL A 172 -10.95 -6.04 -22.69
CA VAL A 172 -11.71 -7.29 -22.48
C VAL A 172 -12.21 -7.42 -21.03
N PHE A 173 -11.43 -6.93 -20.06
CA PHE A 173 -11.73 -6.99 -18.62
C PHE A 173 -12.24 -5.65 -18.06
N ARG A 174 -12.56 -4.68 -18.93
CA ARG A 174 -12.87 -3.30 -18.53
C ARG A 174 -13.99 -3.22 -17.51
N SER A 175 -15.12 -3.87 -17.78
CA SER A 175 -16.32 -3.82 -16.95
C SER A 175 -16.04 -4.36 -15.55
N GLU A 176 -15.35 -5.50 -15.46
CA GLU A 176 -15.09 -6.21 -14.22
C GLU A 176 -14.02 -5.48 -13.39
N LEU A 177 -12.91 -5.05 -14.01
CA LEU A 177 -11.89 -4.25 -13.34
C LEU A 177 -12.47 -2.93 -12.81
N GLN A 178 -13.31 -2.26 -13.60
CA GLN A 178 -13.96 -1.01 -13.20
C GLN A 178 -14.95 -1.24 -12.04
N ARG A 179 -15.77 -2.29 -12.11
CA ARG A 179 -16.71 -2.63 -11.03
C ARG A 179 -16.00 -2.90 -9.72
N VAL A 180 -14.95 -3.73 -9.71
CA VAL A 180 -14.17 -4.03 -8.50
C VAL A 180 -13.49 -2.78 -7.96
N GLY A 181 -12.91 -1.93 -8.82
CA GLY A 181 -12.32 -0.66 -8.41
C GLY A 181 -13.33 0.30 -7.77
N SER A 182 -14.52 0.42 -8.35
CA SER A 182 -15.59 1.29 -7.84
C SER A 182 -16.22 0.78 -6.54
N GLU A 183 -16.56 -0.50 -6.45
CA GLU A 183 -17.11 -1.07 -5.20
C GLU A 183 -16.06 -1.08 -4.09
N GLY A 184 -14.79 -1.39 -4.40
CA GLY A 184 -13.69 -1.29 -3.43
C GLY A 184 -13.48 0.14 -2.91
N ALA A 185 -13.57 1.15 -3.78
CA ALA A 185 -13.46 2.55 -3.37
C ALA A 185 -14.67 3.01 -2.56
N LYS A 186 -15.87 2.51 -2.87
CA LYS A 186 -17.09 2.77 -2.10
C LYS A 186 -16.97 2.23 -0.67
N VAL A 187 -16.46 1.01 -0.48
CA VAL A 187 -16.17 0.44 0.85
C VAL A 187 -15.22 1.34 1.65
N LEU A 188 -14.10 1.75 1.03
CA LEU A 188 -13.14 2.66 1.68
C LEU A 188 -13.75 4.02 2.07
N ARG A 189 -14.59 4.60 1.21
CA ARG A 189 -15.29 5.86 1.50
C ARG A 189 -16.31 5.69 2.60
N GLU A 190 -17.05 4.59 2.62
CA GLU A 190 -18.03 4.31 3.64
C GLU A 190 -17.36 4.14 5.01
N LEU A 191 -16.31 3.32 5.10
CA LEU A 191 -15.51 3.18 6.31
C LEU A 191 -14.92 4.53 6.76
N GLY A 192 -14.31 5.29 5.84
CA GLY A 192 -13.76 6.62 6.14
C GLY A 192 -14.83 7.58 6.67
N ASN A 193 -16.03 7.59 6.09
CA ASN A 193 -17.14 8.40 6.56
C ASN A 193 -17.66 7.95 7.94
N LYS A 194 -17.67 6.64 8.21
CA LYS A 194 -18.06 6.07 9.50
C LYS A 194 -17.05 6.40 10.59
N VAL A 195 -15.75 6.32 10.30
CA VAL A 195 -14.68 6.82 11.19
C VAL A 195 -14.91 8.29 11.48
N LYS A 196 -15.08 9.13 10.45
CA LYS A 196 -15.27 10.58 10.57
C LYS A 196 -16.44 10.96 11.48
N LYS A 197 -17.53 10.21 11.38
CA LYS A 197 -18.75 10.45 12.17
C LYS A 197 -18.75 9.73 13.52
N MET A 198 -17.77 8.85 13.77
CA MET A 198 -17.73 7.95 14.92
C MET A 198 -19.00 7.12 15.05
N GLU A 199 -19.43 6.54 13.93
CA GLU A 199 -20.63 5.69 13.83
C GLU A 199 -20.24 4.24 13.57
N LYS A 200 -20.97 3.28 14.15
CA LYS A 200 -20.79 1.87 13.82
C LYS A 200 -21.27 1.53 12.41
N LEU A 201 -20.82 0.36 11.91
CA LEU A 201 -21.37 -0.24 10.70
C LEU A 201 -22.84 -0.62 10.91
N GLY A 202 -23.62 -0.58 9.83
CA GLY A 202 -24.99 -1.09 9.84
C GLY A 202 -25.01 -2.62 9.85
N ARG A 203 -26.21 -3.22 9.92
CA ARG A 203 -26.39 -4.68 9.85
C ARG A 203 -26.08 -5.31 8.48
N GLY A 204 -25.78 -4.51 7.45
CA GLY A 204 -25.50 -5.00 6.10
C GLY A 204 -24.04 -5.45 5.95
N ASP A 205 -23.81 -6.49 5.16
CA ASP A 205 -22.46 -6.89 4.76
C ASP A 205 -21.90 -5.86 3.76
N LEU A 206 -20.97 -5.03 4.24
CA LEU A 206 -20.32 -4.01 3.43
C LEU A 206 -19.46 -4.60 2.32
N LEU A 207 -18.97 -5.83 2.48
CA LEU A 207 -18.04 -6.48 1.56
C LEU A 207 -18.74 -7.32 0.49
N TYR A 208 -20.04 -7.59 0.63
CA TYR A 208 -20.80 -8.43 -0.30
C TYR A 208 -20.62 -8.00 -1.77
N GLU A 209 -20.88 -6.73 -2.09
CA GLU A 209 -20.82 -6.20 -3.47
C GLU A 209 -19.40 -6.26 -4.06
N VAL A 210 -18.37 -6.00 -3.25
CA VAL A 210 -16.98 -6.04 -3.73
C VAL A 210 -16.47 -7.47 -3.89
N HIS A 211 -16.90 -8.40 -3.04
CA HIS A 211 -16.61 -9.83 -3.18
C HIS A 211 -17.29 -10.41 -4.42
N GLU A 212 -18.57 -10.10 -4.66
CA GLU A 212 -19.29 -10.52 -5.86
C GLU A 212 -18.61 -9.99 -7.13
N ALA A 213 -18.24 -8.70 -7.14
CA ALA A 213 -17.51 -8.11 -8.27
C ALA A 213 -16.14 -8.79 -8.49
N ALA A 214 -15.43 -9.15 -7.42
CA ALA A 214 -14.14 -9.84 -7.52
C ALA A 214 -14.29 -11.27 -8.04
N GLU A 215 -15.36 -11.97 -7.67
CA GLU A 215 -15.68 -13.30 -8.18
C GLU A 215 -16.00 -13.26 -9.68
N GLU A 216 -16.82 -12.30 -10.13
CA GLU A 216 -17.09 -12.10 -11.56
C GLU A 216 -15.81 -11.82 -12.37
N LEU A 217 -14.89 -11.02 -11.79
CA LEU A 217 -13.59 -10.74 -12.39
C LEU A 217 -12.76 -12.03 -12.51
N GLN A 218 -12.70 -12.86 -11.48
CA GLN A 218 -12.02 -14.16 -11.51
C GLN A 218 -12.63 -15.09 -12.56
N GLN A 219 -13.96 -15.24 -12.59
CA GLN A 219 -14.65 -16.06 -13.59
C GLN A 219 -14.36 -15.59 -15.02
N LYS A 220 -14.25 -14.29 -15.24
CA LYS A 220 -13.91 -13.76 -16.56
C LYS A 220 -12.46 -14.02 -16.95
N ILE A 221 -11.52 -13.93 -16.01
CA ILE A 221 -10.12 -14.33 -16.22
C ILE A 221 -10.06 -15.80 -16.66
N ASP A 222 -10.75 -16.69 -15.95
CA ASP A 222 -10.75 -18.12 -16.26
C ASP A 222 -11.29 -18.38 -17.68
N LYS A 223 -12.42 -17.75 -18.01
CA LYS A 223 -13.03 -17.83 -19.35
C LYS A 223 -12.15 -17.26 -20.46
N LYS A 224 -11.30 -16.28 -20.14
CA LYS A 224 -10.45 -15.54 -21.09
C LYS A 224 -8.96 -15.82 -20.91
N SER A 225 -8.61 -16.89 -20.21
CA SER A 225 -7.23 -17.30 -19.88
C SER A 225 -6.36 -17.47 -21.13
N TYR A 226 -6.95 -17.93 -22.23
CA TYR A 226 -6.30 -18.05 -23.55
C TYR A 226 -5.78 -16.72 -24.13
N LEU A 227 -6.23 -15.56 -23.64
CA LEU A 227 -5.70 -14.24 -24.05
C LEU A 227 -4.46 -13.82 -23.25
N LEU A 228 -4.27 -14.43 -22.08
CA LEU A 228 -3.22 -14.09 -21.11
C LEU A 228 -1.99 -14.98 -21.26
N VAL A 229 -2.19 -16.23 -21.72
CA VAL A 229 -1.12 -17.22 -21.89
C VAL A 229 -1.01 -17.59 -23.37
N ASN A 230 0.19 -17.51 -23.93
CA ASN A 230 0.43 -18.00 -25.28
C ASN A 230 0.45 -19.54 -25.26
N SER A 231 -0.52 -20.19 -25.90
CA SER A 231 -0.61 -21.65 -25.99
C SER A 231 0.55 -22.27 -26.78
N GLU A 232 1.17 -21.53 -27.71
CA GLU A 232 2.29 -22.00 -28.53
C GLU A 232 3.61 -22.11 -27.74
N SER A 233 3.70 -21.45 -26.57
CA SER A 233 4.87 -21.55 -25.69
C SER A 233 4.75 -22.64 -24.62
N TRP A 234 3.72 -23.48 -24.65
CA TRP A 234 3.60 -24.59 -23.70
C TRP A 234 4.61 -25.68 -24.05
N GLU A 235 5.57 -25.92 -23.15
CA GLU A 235 6.61 -26.95 -23.31
C GLU A 235 6.03 -28.36 -23.53
N ILE A 236 4.81 -28.60 -23.04
CA ILE A 236 4.09 -29.88 -23.18
C ILE A 236 3.60 -30.13 -24.62
N GLY A 237 3.35 -29.07 -25.40
CA GLY A 237 2.85 -29.17 -26.78
C GLY A 237 3.94 -29.14 -27.87
N ASN A 238 5.18 -28.81 -27.52
CA ASN A 238 6.27 -28.57 -28.48
C ASN A 238 7.15 -29.80 -28.78
N HIS A 239 6.84 -30.97 -28.23
CA HIS A 239 7.51 -32.21 -28.62
C HIS A 239 6.72 -32.97 -29.69
N SER A 240 6.77 -32.49 -30.94
CA SER A 240 6.68 -33.32 -32.16
C SER A 240 6.41 -32.44 -33.39
N ARG A 241 7.43 -31.82 -33.98
CA ARG A 241 7.40 -31.42 -35.40
C ARG A 241 8.76 -31.06 -36.01
N GLU A 242 9.83 -31.58 -35.43
CA GLU A 242 11.17 -31.52 -36.03
C GLU A 242 11.72 -32.94 -36.10
N GLU A 243 11.22 -33.74 -37.05
CA GLU A 243 11.99 -34.82 -37.66
C GLU A 243 11.25 -35.27 -38.93
N GLU A 244 12.05 -35.58 -39.97
CA GLU A 244 11.69 -36.13 -41.28
C GLU A 244 11.24 -35.16 -42.39
N SER A 245 12.24 -34.49 -42.99
CA SER A 245 12.26 -34.26 -44.43
C SER A 245 13.50 -34.95 -45.04
N ASP A 246 13.38 -36.23 -45.37
CA ASP A 246 14.04 -36.85 -46.53
C ASP A 246 13.69 -38.34 -46.65
N SER A 247 12.84 -38.72 -47.62
CA SER A 247 13.06 -39.81 -48.59
C SER A 247 11.76 -40.23 -49.31
N GLN A 248 11.94 -40.67 -50.56
CA GLN A 248 10.93 -40.82 -51.61
C GLN A 248 10.07 -42.10 -51.52
N GLN A 249 8.83 -41.97 -52.03
CA GLN A 249 8.01 -42.94 -52.80
C GLN A 249 7.94 -44.44 -52.38
N GLN A 250 6.70 -44.95 -52.20
CA GLN A 250 5.94 -45.79 -53.18
C GLN A 250 4.96 -46.78 -52.49
N GLY A 251 3.69 -46.87 -52.94
CA GLY A 251 2.86 -48.09 -52.77
C GLY A 251 1.48 -48.00 -52.09
N LEU A 252 0.44 -47.66 -52.88
CA LEU A 252 -0.86 -48.34 -53.06
C LEU A 252 -1.50 -49.24 -51.95
N PHE A 253 -2.65 -48.83 -51.35
CA PHE A 253 -4.00 -49.48 -51.39
C PHE A 253 -4.95 -49.13 -50.20
N ASN A 254 -6.17 -48.71 -50.57
CA ASN A 254 -7.54 -48.73 -50.00
C ASN A 254 -7.91 -49.19 -48.55
N MET A 255 -8.83 -48.39 -47.98
CA MET A 255 -10.11 -48.67 -47.25
C MET A 255 -10.23 -49.87 -46.28
N ASP A 256 -10.61 -49.64 -45.01
CA ASP A 256 -12.01 -49.70 -44.54
C ASP A 256 -12.17 -49.44 -43.01
N GLU A 257 -13.42 -49.11 -42.65
CA GLU A 257 -14.11 -49.09 -41.33
C GLU A 257 -13.39 -49.55 -40.05
N GLU A 258 -13.55 -48.82 -38.94
CA GLU A 258 -14.62 -49.07 -37.95
C GLU A 258 -14.44 -48.20 -36.69
N ARG A 259 -15.55 -47.69 -36.15
CA ARG A 259 -15.61 -46.94 -34.88
C ARG A 259 -15.06 -47.78 -33.72
N LYS A 260 -14.06 -47.26 -32.99
CA LYS A 260 -13.88 -47.59 -31.58
C LYS A 260 -13.63 -46.33 -30.75
N PHE A 261 -14.48 -46.16 -29.76
CA PHE A 261 -14.38 -45.22 -28.65
C PHE A 261 -12.94 -45.14 -28.12
N LEU A 262 -12.33 -43.96 -28.20
CA LEU A 262 -11.12 -43.65 -27.43
C LEU A 262 -11.54 -42.94 -26.14
N GLU A 263 -11.60 -43.74 -25.10
CA GLU A 263 -11.50 -43.35 -23.70
C GLU A 263 -10.28 -42.44 -23.53
N TYR A 264 -10.51 -41.13 -23.30
CA TYR A 264 -9.43 -40.18 -23.05
C TYR A 264 -8.87 -40.44 -21.64
N LYS A 265 -7.91 -41.36 -21.53
CA LYS A 265 -7.09 -41.50 -20.33
C LYS A 265 -6.14 -40.31 -20.25
N SER A 266 -6.48 -39.37 -19.38
CA SER A 266 -5.55 -38.38 -18.83
C SER A 266 -4.38 -39.12 -18.16
N LEU A 267 -3.17 -38.99 -18.73
CA LEU A 267 -1.92 -39.43 -18.12
C LEU A 267 -1.32 -38.24 -17.35
N SER A 268 -1.94 -37.89 -16.23
CA SER A 268 -1.32 -37.02 -15.23
C SER A 268 -0.69 -37.91 -14.15
N GLU A 269 0.53 -38.37 -14.38
CA GLU A 269 1.35 -38.97 -13.33
C GLU A 269 2.73 -38.29 -13.35
N ALA A 270 2.88 -37.27 -12.51
CA ALA A 270 4.19 -36.69 -12.22
C ALA A 270 4.88 -37.56 -11.17
N VAL A 271 5.74 -38.47 -11.62
CA VAL A 271 6.65 -39.21 -10.73
C VAL A 271 7.80 -38.27 -10.36
N LEU A 272 7.81 -37.83 -9.09
CA LEU A 272 8.95 -37.10 -8.52
C LEU A 272 10.05 -38.11 -8.16
N ASP A 273 11.12 -38.15 -8.96
CA ASP A 273 12.31 -38.94 -8.63
C ASP A 273 13.17 -38.18 -7.61
N LEU A 274 12.89 -38.43 -6.32
CA LEU A 274 13.73 -37.98 -5.21
C LEU A 274 14.90 -38.95 -5.04
N ARG A 275 15.99 -38.74 -5.79
CA ARG A 275 17.27 -39.42 -5.52
C ARG A 275 18.47 -38.47 -5.59
N THR A 276 18.87 -38.04 -4.38
CA THR A 276 20.21 -37.67 -3.91
C THR A 276 21.00 -36.61 -4.69
N VAL A 277 20.98 -35.38 -4.13
CA VAL A 277 21.99 -34.35 -4.33
C VAL A 277 23.26 -34.74 -3.56
N GLU A 278 24.37 -34.97 -4.25
CA GLU A 278 25.71 -34.99 -3.63
C GLU A 278 26.26 -33.57 -3.60
N ALA A 279 26.51 -33.07 -2.39
CA ALA A 279 27.12 -31.78 -2.11
C ALA A 279 28.67 -31.87 -2.25
N PRO A 280 29.35 -30.91 -2.90
CA PRO A 280 30.80 -30.84 -2.85
C PRO A 280 31.26 -30.11 -1.57
N ASN A 281 31.95 -30.85 -0.70
CA ASN A 281 32.67 -30.32 0.45
C ASN A 281 34.03 -29.77 0.00
N THR A 282 34.25 -28.46 0.14
CA THR A 282 35.62 -27.91 0.23
C THR A 282 35.64 -26.63 1.06
N TRP A 283 35.91 -26.76 2.37
CA TRP A 283 36.30 -25.68 3.27
C TRP A 283 37.30 -26.27 4.27
N GLU A 284 38.53 -25.76 4.23
CA GLU A 284 39.61 -25.79 5.24
C GLU A 284 40.81 -25.13 4.53
N GLY A 285 41.47 -24.06 4.98
CA GLY A 285 41.36 -23.25 6.17
C GLY A 285 42.37 -22.09 6.10
N ASN A 286 42.41 -21.32 7.19
CA ASN A 286 43.43 -20.35 7.62
C ASN A 286 43.41 -18.96 6.98
N LEU A 287 43.03 -17.94 7.77
CA LEU A 287 43.80 -16.70 7.94
C LEU A 287 43.53 -16.08 9.32
N THR A 288 44.63 -15.78 10.01
CA THR A 288 44.73 -15.21 11.36
C THR A 288 44.55 -13.68 11.38
N LEU A 289 44.08 -13.22 12.54
CA LEU A 289 43.87 -11.87 13.07
C LEU A 289 44.99 -10.82 12.79
N GLY A 290 44.61 -9.55 12.57
CA GLY A 290 45.52 -8.40 12.73
C GLY A 290 45.02 -7.02 12.27
N ASN A 291 44.45 -6.26 13.21
CA ASN A 291 44.46 -4.80 13.45
C ASN A 291 44.40 -3.74 12.31
N SER A 292 43.49 -2.77 12.50
CA SER A 292 43.46 -1.38 11.94
C SER A 292 44.58 -0.50 12.56
N PRO A 293 44.77 0.82 12.24
CA PRO A 293 43.98 1.77 11.41
C PRO A 293 44.83 2.66 10.45
N ASP A 294 44.20 3.56 9.67
CA ASP A 294 44.60 4.99 9.46
C ASP A 294 43.95 5.66 8.23
N VAL A 295 43.66 6.96 8.36
CA VAL A 295 43.13 7.97 7.40
C VAL A 295 44.03 9.21 7.59
N PRO A 296 44.50 9.98 6.56
CA PRO A 296 43.66 11.02 5.92
C PRO A 296 43.98 11.51 4.47
N ALA A 297 42.91 12.05 3.85
CA ALA A 297 42.76 13.22 2.95
C ALA A 297 43.70 13.46 1.75
N THR A 298 43.13 13.64 0.53
CA THR A 298 42.97 14.92 -0.22
C THR A 298 42.80 14.71 -1.74
N ASP A 299 41.89 15.51 -2.30
CA ASP A 299 41.76 16.09 -3.65
C ASP A 299 41.85 15.32 -4.99
N ALA A 300 40.89 15.72 -5.84
CA ALA A 300 40.91 15.84 -7.30
C ALA A 300 41.05 14.59 -8.19
N SER A 301 39.98 14.27 -8.93
CA SER A 301 39.98 14.28 -10.41
C SER A 301 38.69 13.68 -10.96
N GLU A 302 37.93 14.48 -11.71
CA GLU A 302 36.95 14.01 -12.68
C GLU A 302 37.62 13.02 -13.65
N ASN A 303 37.07 11.81 -13.80
CA ASN A 303 36.55 11.31 -15.07
C ASN A 303 36.24 9.81 -15.04
N MET A 304 35.13 9.47 -15.72
CA MET A 304 34.84 8.18 -16.35
C MET A 304 34.69 6.92 -15.47
N PHE A 305 33.51 6.75 -14.87
CA PHE A 305 32.93 5.41 -14.72
C PHE A 305 31.51 5.36 -15.27
N ARG A 306 31.41 5.28 -16.60
CA ARG A 306 30.23 4.77 -17.29
C ARG A 306 30.14 3.27 -16.98
N LYS A 307 29.57 2.91 -15.83
CA LYS A 307 29.29 1.52 -15.47
C LYS A 307 28.17 1.01 -16.40
N LYS A 308 28.58 0.42 -17.54
CA LYS A 308 27.71 -0.45 -18.35
C LYS A 308 27.37 -1.65 -17.46
N ILE A 309 26.19 -1.63 -16.87
CA ILE A 309 25.63 -2.82 -16.23
C ILE A 309 25.10 -3.69 -17.37
N SER A 310 25.72 -4.85 -17.50
CA SER A 310 25.40 -5.91 -18.46
C SER A 310 23.99 -6.44 -18.23
N ARG A 311 23.19 -6.48 -19.31
CA ARG A 311 22.08 -7.42 -19.45
C ARG A 311 22.59 -8.86 -19.24
N PRO A 312 21.75 -9.82 -18.83
CA PRO A 312 22.08 -11.23 -18.97
C PRO A 312 22.34 -11.51 -20.46
N SER A 313 23.58 -11.77 -20.79
CA SER A 313 24.04 -12.02 -22.15
C SER A 313 23.81 -13.48 -22.50
N HIS A 314 22.78 -13.76 -23.28
CA HIS A 314 22.80 -14.90 -24.20
C HIS A 314 23.03 -14.35 -25.62
N ILE A 315 24.27 -14.51 -26.08
CA ILE A 315 24.69 -14.29 -27.46
C ILE A 315 24.69 -15.68 -28.10
N TYR A 316 23.88 -15.90 -29.15
CA TYR A 316 24.26 -16.51 -30.45
C TYR A 316 23.01 -16.68 -31.34
N TYR A 317 23.18 -16.43 -32.65
CA TYR A 317 22.23 -16.52 -33.79
C TYR A 317 21.28 -15.34 -34.07
N HIS A 318 21.75 -14.48 -34.99
CA HIS A 318 21.17 -13.22 -35.40
C HIS A 318 20.28 -13.40 -36.66
N LYS A 319 19.10 -14.03 -36.52
CA LYS A 319 17.96 -13.84 -37.46
C LYS A 319 16.62 -14.34 -36.89
N SER A 320 16.64 -15.34 -36.01
CA SER A 320 15.46 -15.86 -35.29
C SER A 320 15.15 -15.12 -33.98
N ASN A 321 16.12 -14.38 -33.42
CA ASN A 321 15.94 -13.68 -32.13
C ASN A 321 14.95 -12.53 -32.15
N ALA A 322 14.73 -11.85 -33.28
CA ALA A 322 13.75 -10.76 -33.33
C ALA A 322 12.33 -11.28 -33.10
N GLU A 323 12.03 -12.47 -33.62
CA GLU A 323 10.72 -13.12 -33.46
C GLU A 323 10.58 -13.71 -32.05
N ALA A 324 11.63 -14.34 -31.50
CA ALA A 324 11.65 -14.85 -30.14
C ALA A 324 11.57 -13.72 -29.08
N GLU A 325 12.27 -12.61 -29.28
CA GLU A 325 12.20 -11.42 -28.43
C GLU A 325 10.80 -10.77 -28.52
N SER A 326 10.19 -10.73 -29.70
CA SER A 326 8.81 -10.24 -29.89
C SER A 326 7.78 -11.13 -29.18
N LYS A 327 7.90 -12.45 -29.29
CA LYS A 327 7.02 -13.42 -28.59
C LYS A 327 7.17 -13.35 -27.07
N THR A 328 8.40 -13.18 -26.59
CA THR A 328 8.69 -13.03 -25.16
C THR A 328 8.12 -11.72 -24.62
N PHE A 329 8.25 -10.62 -25.38
CA PHE A 329 7.66 -9.33 -25.03
C PHE A 329 6.13 -9.39 -25.01
N GLU A 330 5.50 -10.05 -25.99
CA GLU A 330 4.05 -10.24 -26.04
C GLU A 330 3.53 -11.06 -24.85
N SER A 331 4.24 -12.13 -24.48
CA SER A 331 3.94 -12.93 -23.29
C SER A 331 4.07 -12.09 -22.01
N ALA A 332 5.19 -11.39 -21.83
CA ALA A 332 5.41 -10.50 -20.67
C ALA A 332 4.38 -9.36 -20.59
N SER A 333 3.99 -8.80 -21.73
CA SER A 333 2.96 -7.77 -21.84
C SER A 333 1.58 -8.32 -21.44
N SER A 334 1.25 -9.55 -21.83
CA SER A 334 0.00 -10.22 -21.45
C SER A 334 -0.06 -10.51 -19.94
N LEU A 335 1.06 -10.97 -19.36
CA LEU A 335 1.20 -11.19 -17.92
C LEU A 335 0.98 -9.91 -17.10
N SER A 336 1.24 -8.72 -17.66
CA SER A 336 0.99 -7.47 -16.94
C SER A 336 -0.49 -7.21 -16.62
N VAL A 337 -1.44 -7.72 -17.44
CA VAL A 337 -2.88 -7.70 -17.11
C VAL A 337 -3.15 -8.60 -15.91
N THR A 338 -2.58 -9.80 -15.92
CA THR A 338 -2.70 -10.76 -14.83
C THR A 338 -2.16 -10.18 -13.53
N THR A 339 -0.99 -9.52 -13.57
CA THR A 339 -0.42 -8.85 -12.40
C THR A 339 -1.35 -7.75 -11.88
N PHE A 340 -1.84 -6.86 -12.74
CA PHE A 340 -2.76 -5.80 -12.33
C PHE A 340 -4.03 -6.37 -11.68
N THR A 341 -4.60 -7.41 -12.30
CA THR A 341 -5.83 -8.03 -11.85
C THR A 341 -5.65 -8.79 -10.54
N SER A 342 -4.53 -9.51 -10.40
CA SER A 342 -4.14 -10.17 -9.15
C SER A 342 -3.98 -9.16 -8.01
N LEU A 343 -3.30 -8.02 -8.26
CA LEU A 343 -3.17 -6.96 -7.26
C LEU A 343 -4.53 -6.37 -6.84
N LEU A 344 -5.48 -6.26 -7.75
CA LEU A 344 -6.83 -5.78 -7.45
C LEU A 344 -7.63 -6.78 -6.61
N ILE A 345 -7.57 -8.08 -6.93
CA ILE A 345 -8.20 -9.14 -6.13
C ILE A 345 -7.59 -9.20 -4.73
N GLU A 346 -6.26 -9.08 -4.65
CA GLU A 346 -5.49 -9.11 -3.41
C GLU A 346 -5.70 -7.83 -2.57
N PHE A 347 -6.09 -6.70 -3.21
CA PHE A 347 -6.65 -5.53 -2.51
C PHE A 347 -8.00 -5.86 -1.86
N VAL A 348 -8.92 -6.53 -2.59
CA VAL A 348 -10.24 -6.92 -2.07
C VAL A 348 -10.08 -7.85 -0.86
N ALA A 349 -9.20 -8.85 -0.94
CA ALA A 349 -8.93 -9.76 0.18
C ALA A 349 -8.46 -9.03 1.46
N ARG A 350 -7.76 -7.89 1.32
CA ARG A 350 -7.31 -7.07 2.47
C ARG A 350 -8.41 -6.21 3.08
N LEU A 351 -9.53 -5.99 2.37
CA LEU A 351 -10.64 -5.21 2.91
C LEU A 351 -11.27 -5.89 4.13
N GLN A 352 -11.24 -7.23 4.22
CA GLN A 352 -11.73 -7.94 5.40
C GLN A 352 -10.98 -7.51 6.67
N ASN A 353 -9.65 -7.59 6.66
CA ASN A 353 -8.83 -7.15 7.80
C ASN A 353 -9.02 -5.66 8.15
N LEU A 354 -9.35 -4.84 7.15
CA LEU A 354 -9.66 -3.42 7.34
C LEU A 354 -11.01 -3.22 8.04
N VAL A 355 -12.04 -3.97 7.63
CA VAL A 355 -13.35 -3.99 8.28
C VAL A 355 -13.23 -4.50 9.71
N ASP A 356 -12.51 -5.61 9.95
CA ASP A 356 -12.32 -6.17 11.30
C ASP A 356 -11.63 -5.14 12.22
N SER A 357 -10.60 -4.45 11.72
CA SER A 357 -9.91 -3.40 12.48
C SER A 357 -10.81 -2.19 12.75
N PHE A 358 -11.75 -1.88 11.85
CA PHE A 358 -12.74 -0.82 12.04
C PHE A 358 -13.75 -1.23 13.10
N GLU A 359 -14.28 -2.45 13.04
CA GLU A 359 -15.26 -2.96 14.01
C GLU A 359 -14.67 -2.95 15.42
N GLU A 360 -13.45 -3.47 15.59
CA GLU A 360 -12.74 -3.41 16.87
C GLU A 360 -12.55 -1.98 17.37
N LEU A 361 -12.17 -1.04 16.49
CA LEU A 361 -12.09 0.38 16.87
C LEU A 361 -13.45 0.89 17.32
N SER A 362 -14.51 0.60 16.57
CA SER A 362 -15.86 1.12 16.81
C SER A 362 -16.45 0.62 18.13
N GLU A 363 -16.15 -0.63 18.50
CA GLU A 363 -16.55 -1.23 19.77
C GLU A 363 -15.78 -0.63 20.94
N VAL A 364 -14.44 -0.61 20.86
CA VAL A 364 -13.59 -0.12 21.95
C VAL A 364 -13.77 1.39 22.15
N ALA A 365 -13.99 2.15 21.09
CA ALA A 365 -14.21 3.60 21.14
C ALA A 365 -15.66 3.98 21.45
N SER A 366 -16.57 3.00 21.58
CA SER A 366 -18.01 3.24 21.81
C SER A 366 -18.63 4.18 20.77
N PHE A 367 -18.40 3.90 19.49
CA PHE A 367 -19.03 4.63 18.39
C PHE A 367 -20.56 4.54 18.48
N VAL A 368 -21.23 5.57 17.98
CA VAL A 368 -22.69 5.69 18.05
C VAL A 368 -23.33 4.71 17.07
N ASP A 369 -24.37 4.01 17.53
CA ASP A 369 -25.16 3.16 16.65
C ASP A 369 -26.06 4.03 15.74
N PRO A 370 -26.03 3.85 14.40
CA PRO A 370 -26.80 4.69 13.47
C PRO A 370 -28.31 4.68 13.74
N LEU A 371 -28.82 3.62 14.36
CA LEU A 371 -30.24 3.47 14.73
C LEU A 371 -30.63 4.29 15.97
N GLU A 372 -29.70 4.56 16.89
CA GLU A 372 -29.96 5.41 18.06
C GLU A 372 -30.06 6.88 17.67
N GLN A 373 -29.34 7.30 16.61
CA GLN A 373 -29.42 8.64 16.04
C GLN A 373 -30.76 8.96 15.36
N GLN A 374 -31.54 7.94 14.99
CA GLN A 374 -32.82 8.08 14.30
C GLN A 374 -34.03 8.16 15.24
N ALA A 375 -33.84 7.95 16.55
CA ALA A 375 -34.87 8.22 17.54
C ALA A 375 -35.07 9.75 17.64
N PRO A 376 -36.29 10.28 17.47
CA PRO A 376 -36.51 11.71 17.63
C PRO A 376 -36.23 12.07 19.09
N VAL A 377 -35.41 13.11 19.29
CA VAL A 377 -35.26 13.82 20.57
C VAL A 377 -36.61 14.50 20.88
N ALA A 378 -37.58 13.71 21.31
CA ALA A 378 -38.86 14.15 21.81
C ALA A 378 -38.78 14.28 23.34
N SER A 379 -37.96 15.20 23.84
CA SER A 379 -38.13 15.82 25.17
C SER A 379 -36.91 16.67 25.55
N HIS A 380 -36.77 17.88 24.99
CA HIS A 380 -36.06 18.98 25.66
C HIS A 380 -36.46 20.33 25.04
N TRP A 381 -37.76 20.62 25.07
CA TRP A 381 -38.29 21.97 24.80
C TRP A 381 -39.18 22.42 25.96
N LEU A 382 -38.65 22.43 27.17
CA LEU A 382 -39.22 23.21 28.28
C LEU A 382 -38.07 23.62 29.19
N PHE A 383 -37.51 24.81 28.96
CA PHE A 383 -37.07 25.78 29.97
C PHE A 383 -36.32 26.91 29.26
N ASN A 384 -37.08 27.82 28.66
CA ASN A 384 -36.63 29.21 28.51
C ASN A 384 -37.86 30.11 28.32
N CYS A 385 -38.53 30.39 29.43
CA CYS A 385 -39.45 31.51 29.55
C CYS A 385 -39.40 31.99 30.99
N SER A 386 -38.45 32.87 31.29
CA SER A 386 -38.58 33.83 32.39
C SER A 386 -37.57 34.97 32.20
N LYS A 387 -38.12 36.19 32.23
CA LYS A 387 -37.49 37.52 32.24
C LYS A 387 -37.21 38.17 30.89
N PHE A 388 -38.21 38.89 30.39
CA PHE A 388 -38.12 40.35 30.25
C PHE A 388 -39.52 40.92 29.99
N LYS A 389 -40.15 41.52 31.02
CA LYS A 389 -41.00 42.70 30.89
C LYS A 389 -41.32 43.31 32.26
N ASP A 390 -41.34 44.63 32.22
CA ASP A 390 -41.62 45.67 33.22
C ASP A 390 -40.58 45.91 34.32
#